data_AF-A0A3D1ZHE7-F1
#
_entry.id   AF-A0A3D1ZHE7-F1
#
_cell.length_a   1.000
_cell.length_b   1.000
_cell.length_c   1.000
_cell.angle_alpha   90.00
_cell.angle_beta   90.00
_cell.angle_gamma   90.00
#
_symmetry.space_group_name_H-M   'P 1'
#
loop_
_entity.id
_entity.type
_entity.pdbx_description
1 polymer ?
#
loop_
_entity_poly.entity_id
_entity_poly.type
_entity_poly.pdbx_seq_one_letter_code
_entity_poly.pdbx_strand_id
1 'polypeptide(L)'
;INSTMIEHARKGKQVVRLQGGDPFVFGRGGEEAEDLRDAGVPFEVVPGVTSIVAAPAYAGIPLTHRNLSSSFTVVTGNEDP
;
A
#
# COMPACT_ATOMS: atom_id res chain seq x y z
N ILE A 1 13.15 0.32 7.25
CA ILE A 1 12.02 0.28 8.22
C ILE A 1 11.72 -1.16 8.67
N ASN A 2 11.90 -2.15 7.79
CA ASN A 2 11.58 -3.56 7.99
C ASN A 2 12.27 -4.14 9.23
N SER A 3 13.58 -3.91 9.36
CA SER A 3 14.36 -4.31 10.55
C SER A 3 13.81 -3.74 11.86
N THR A 4 13.36 -2.49 11.85
CA THR A 4 12.75 -1.81 13.01
C THR A 4 11.42 -2.46 13.40
N MET A 5 10.57 -2.81 12.43
CA MET A 5 9.31 -3.52 12.69
C MET A 5 9.57 -4.90 13.31
N ILE A 6 10.49 -5.67 12.73
CA ILE A 6 10.89 -6.99 13.23
C ILE A 6 11.46 -6.89 14.64
N GLU A 7 12.36 -5.93 14.89
CA GLU A 7 12.96 -5.72 16.21
C GLU A 7 11.90 -5.43 17.27
N HIS A 8 10.94 -4.55 16.98
CA HIS A 8 9.88 -4.22 17.92
C HIS A 8 8.89 -5.37 18.12
N ALA A 9 8.55 -6.12 17.07
CA ALA A 9 7.72 -7.31 17.19
C ALA A 9 8.40 -8.39 18.06
N ARG A 10 9.71 -8.60 17.91
CA ARG A 10 10.50 -9.52 18.74
C ARG A 10 10.61 -9.10 20.21
N LYS A 11 10.47 -7.80 20.49
CA LYS A 11 10.32 -7.27 21.86
C LYS A 11 8.91 -7.47 22.43
N GLY A 12 8.02 -8.19 21.73
CA GLY A 12 6.65 -8.46 22.15
C GLY A 12 5.70 -7.27 22.01
N LYS A 13 6.08 -6.23 21.24
CA LYS A 13 5.23 -5.05 21.02
C LYS A 13 4.22 -5.31 19.90
N GLN A 14 3.05 -4.69 20.03
CA GLN A 14 2.15 -4.51 18.89
C GLN A 14 2.68 -3.38 18.01
N VAL A 15 2.98 -3.67 16.75
CA VAL A 15 3.59 -2.74 15.81
C VAL A 15 2.57 -2.40 14.73
N VAL A 16 2.39 -1.11 14.46
CA VAL A 16 1.58 -0.62 13.34
C VAL A 16 2.49 0.05 12.34
N ARG A 17 2.47 -0.45 11.10
CA ARG A 17 3.09 0.20 9.95
C ARG A 17 2.05 1.07 9.26
N LEU A 18 1.98 2.34 9.65
CA LEU A 18 1.07 3.28 9.01
C LEU A 18 1.61 3.68 7.64
N GLN A 19 0.82 3.48 6.59
CA GLN A 19 1.15 3.81 5.21
C GLN A 19 0.10 4.76 4.64
N GLY A 20 0.53 5.64 3.74
CA GLY A 20 -0.38 6.54 3.02
C GLY A 20 -1.09 5.81 1.89
N GLY A 21 -2.40 5.99 1.76
CA GLY A 21 -3.17 5.34 0.71
C GLY A 21 -3.38 3.86 0.99
N ASP A 22 -3.02 3.00 0.02
CA ASP A 22 -3.09 1.55 0.16
C ASP A 22 -1.68 0.95 0.26
N PRO A 23 -1.39 0.05 1.22
CA PRO A 23 -0.05 -0.55 1.40
C PRO A 23 0.53 -1.23 0.14
N PHE A 24 -0.33 -1.75 -0.73
CA PHE A 24 0.09 -2.55 -1.89
C PHE A 24 0.03 -1.79 -3.21
N VAL A 25 -0.33 -0.51 -3.19
CA VAL A 25 -0.30 0.34 -4.39
C VAL A 25 0.89 1.29 -4.32
N PHE A 26 2.01 0.87 -4.92
CA PHE A 26 3.30 1.58 -4.90
C PHE A 26 3.83 1.93 -3.48
N GLY A 27 3.32 1.25 -2.45
CA GLY A 27 3.69 1.48 -1.04
C GLY A 27 4.83 0.58 -0.54
N ARG A 28 5.29 -0.38 -1.34
CA ARG A 28 6.28 -1.41 -0.97
C ARG A 28 5.81 -2.36 0.16
N GLY A 29 4.52 -2.37 0.49
CA GLY A 29 3.98 -3.25 1.53
C GLY A 29 4.23 -4.74 1.26
N GLY A 30 4.35 -5.14 -0.02
CA GLY A 30 4.69 -6.51 -0.39
C GLY A 30 6.09 -6.93 0.07
N GLU A 31 7.10 -6.09 -0.21
CA GLU A 31 8.48 -6.31 0.26
C GLU A 31 8.56 -6.31 1.80
N GLU A 32 7.84 -5.39 2.45
CA GLU A 32 7.73 -5.35 3.91
C GLU A 32 7.12 -6.65 4.48
N ALA A 33 6.09 -7.20 3.82
CA ALA A 33 5.42 -8.44 4.20
C ALA A 33 6.30 -9.69 4.01
N GLU A 34 7.09 -9.74 2.94
CA GLU A 34 8.06 -10.82 2.70
C GLU A 34 9.12 -10.86 3.81
N ASP A 35 9.69 -9.72 4.17
CA ASP A 35 10.68 -9.63 5.26
C ASP A 35 10.09 -10.07 6.61
N LEU A 36 8.84 -9.70 6.91
CA LEU A 36 8.15 -10.12 8.13
C LEU A 36 7.89 -11.63 8.15
N ARG A 37 7.43 -12.19 7.03
CA ARG A 37 7.23 -13.64 6.86
C ARG A 37 8.54 -14.40 7.07
N ASP A 38 9.62 -13.97 6.42
CA ASP A 38 10.92 -14.63 6.49
C ASP A 38 11.53 -14.51 7.89
N ALA A 39 11.22 -13.44 8.62
CA ALA A 39 11.60 -13.26 10.03
C ALA A 39 10.70 -14.02 11.04
N GLY A 40 9.66 -14.71 10.59
CA GLY A 40 8.69 -15.42 11.42
C GLY A 40 7.76 -14.51 12.23
N VAL A 41 7.57 -13.26 11.81
CA VAL A 41 6.71 -12.29 12.48
C VAL A 41 5.31 -12.37 11.90
N PRO A 42 4.27 -12.71 12.69
CA PRO A 42 2.89 -12.71 12.20
C PRO A 42 2.43 -11.28 11.93
N PHE A 43 1.71 -11.08 10.84
CA PHE A 43 1.15 -9.79 10.45
C PHE A 43 -0.20 -9.94 9.75
N GLU A 44 -0.92 -8.84 9.67
CA GLU A 44 -2.10 -8.69 8.82
C GLU A 44 -1.93 -7.43 7.96
N VAL A 45 -2.65 -7.37 6.84
CA VAL A 45 -2.67 -6.21 5.96
C VAL A 45 -4.07 -5.63 5.98
N VAL A 46 -4.17 -4.36 6.34
CA VAL A 46 -5.42 -3.59 6.32
C VAL A 46 -5.41 -2.71 5.06
N PRO A 47 -6.31 -2.95 4.09
CA PRO A 47 -6.39 -2.14 2.88
C PRO A 47 -6.76 -0.69 3.18
N GLY A 48 -6.35 0.21 2.28
CA GLY A 48 -6.63 1.64 2.39
C GLY A 48 -7.19 2.25 1.11
N VAL A 49 -7.72 3.47 1.20
CA VAL A 49 -8.19 4.19 0.01
C VAL A 49 -6.99 4.86 -0.65
N THR A 50 -6.56 4.32 -1.79
CA THR A 50 -5.43 4.89 -2.54
C THR A 50 -5.74 6.26 -3.15
N SER A 51 -4.72 7.12 -3.23
CA SER A 51 -4.79 8.45 -3.85
C SER A 51 -5.26 8.40 -5.30
N ILE A 52 -4.95 7.30 -5.99
CA ILE A 52 -5.32 7.06 -7.39
C ILE A 52 -6.83 7.13 -7.61
N VAL A 53 -7.64 6.69 -6.62
CA VAL A 53 -9.11 6.78 -6.67
C VAL A 53 -9.61 8.02 -5.92
N ALA A 54 -9.02 8.32 -4.76
CA ALA A 54 -9.47 9.42 -3.92
C ALA A 54 -9.27 10.79 -4.59
N ALA A 55 -8.08 11.09 -5.11
CA ALA A 55 -7.78 12.40 -5.69
C ALA A 55 -8.73 12.79 -6.85
N PRO A 56 -8.95 11.95 -7.88
CA PRO A 56 -9.89 12.30 -8.95
C PRO A 56 -11.34 12.37 -8.45
N ALA A 57 -11.75 11.52 -7.49
CA ALA A 57 -13.08 11.62 -6.89
C ALA A 57 -13.30 12.97 -6.19
N TYR A 58 -12.33 13.44 -5.39
CA TYR A 58 -12.37 14.76 -4.75
C TYR A 58 -12.31 15.91 -5.77
N ALA A 59 -11.74 15.67 -6.95
CA ALA A 59 -11.73 16.62 -8.06
C ALA A 59 -13.01 16.57 -8.94
N GLY A 60 -13.97 15.68 -8.64
CA GLY A 60 -15.18 15.51 -9.44
C GLY A 60 -14.95 14.77 -10.78
N ILE A 61 -13.85 14.02 -10.89
CA ILE A 61 -13.46 13.30 -12.10
C ILE A 61 -13.68 11.80 -11.88
N PRO A 62 -14.70 11.17 -12.51
CA PRO A 62 -14.87 9.73 -12.42
C PRO A 62 -13.80 9.02 -13.26
N LEU A 63 -13.13 8.01 -12.68
CA LEU A 63 -12.09 7.24 -13.37
C LEU A 63 -12.63 6.34 -14.49
N THR A 64 -13.86 5.88 -14.34
CA THR A 64 -14.57 5.10 -15.35
C THR A 64 -15.97 5.68 -15.53
N HIS A 65 -16.47 5.56 -16.74
CA HIS A 65 -17.84 5.94 -17.05
C HIS A 65 -18.30 5.09 -18.22
N ARG A 66 -19.50 4.51 -18.14
CA ARG A 66 -19.99 3.49 -19.08
C ARG A 66 -19.83 3.86 -20.55
N ASN A 67 -20.01 5.13 -20.87
CA ASN A 67 -19.95 5.64 -22.25
C ASN A 67 -18.58 6.26 -22.63
N LEU A 68 -17.61 6.32 -21.71
CA LEU A 68 -16.32 7.01 -21.92
C LEU A 68 -15.12 6.09 -21.77
N SER A 69 -15.07 5.27 -20.73
CA SER A 69 -13.96 4.33 -20.51
C SER A 69 -14.42 3.08 -19.77
N SER A 70 -14.07 1.93 -20.33
CA SER A 70 -14.21 0.60 -19.72
C SER A 70 -12.96 0.15 -18.96
N SER A 71 -11.86 0.89 -19.08
CA SER A 71 -10.58 0.54 -18.44
C SER A 71 -10.00 1.73 -17.67
N PHE A 72 -9.21 1.38 -16.66
CA PHE A 72 -8.45 2.32 -15.87
C PHE A 72 -7.09 1.69 -15.58
N THR A 73 -6.01 2.41 -15.90
CA THR A 73 -4.64 1.93 -15.73
C THR A 73 -3.87 2.90 -14.85
N VAL A 74 -3.06 2.34 -13.97
CA VAL A 74 -2.21 3.09 -13.06
C VAL A 74 -0.77 2.72 -13.35
N VAL A 75 0.08 3.73 -13.52
CA VAL A 75 1.52 3.56 -13.76
C VAL A 75 2.27 4.51 -12.84
N THR A 76 3.41 4.08 -12.30
CA THR A 76 4.33 4.98 -11.60
C THR A 76 5.01 5.90 -12.61
N GLY A 77 5.08 7.20 -12.31
CA GLY A 77 5.87 8.15 -13.10
C GLY A 77 7.36 8.16 -12.74
N ASN A 78 7.76 7.37 -11.73
CA ASN A 78 9.14 7.20 -11.31
C ASN A 78 9.56 5.75 -11.59
N GLU A 79 10.56 5.58 -12.45
CA GLU A 79 11.05 4.27 -12.92
C GLU A 79 12.30 3.78 -12.17
N ASP A 80 12.78 4.52 -11.16
CA ASP A 80 13.91 4.06 -10.36
C ASP A 80 13.43 2.92 -9.43
N PRO A 81 13.86 1.65 -9.65
CA PRO A 81 13.35 0.47 -8.96
C PRO A 81 13.71 0.42 -7.46
#